data_AF-A0A1B8G5N1-F1
#
_entry.id   AF-A0A1B8G5N1-F1
#
_cell.length_a   1.000
_cell.length_b   1.000
_cell.length_c   1.000
_cell.angle_alpha   90.00
_cell.angle_beta   90.00
_cell.angle_gamma   90.00
#
_symmetry.space_group_name_H-M   'P 1'
#
loop_
_entity.id
_entity.type
_entity.pdbx_description
1 polymer ?
#
loop_
_entity_poly.entity_id
_entity_poly.type
_entity_poly.pdbx_seq_one_letter_code
_entity_poly.pdbx_strand_id
1 'polypeptide(L)'
;MADPNAKITVHSLSDLKNTSDDAIPNYLNSLSFKQSHTLCDVRLALGYSAFAICAACFCWDYKLGFDDTKYYSAAAVALYTLLNGALTLWVWLVEGGTVYVGTSKVGDKIAISTSTKKHTPTYTLTITYQSPTSPAATTTTLSRPFADWFDSAGHFVALPFQQMLAGAAPVIGKADPGRASAGGAGGKQVEVEVAALRETVEEAVRASGSAVGGEGARGRRKKA
;
A
#
# COMPACT_ATOMS: atom_id res chain seq x y z
N MET A 1 -11.81 7.11 10.75
CA MET A 1 -11.33 8.43 10.26
C MET A 1 -9.95 8.59 10.86
N ALA A 2 -8.89 8.41 10.07
CA ALA A 2 -7.52 8.52 10.59
C ALA A 2 -7.25 10.00 10.93
N ASP A 3 -6.81 10.27 12.15
CA ASP A 3 -6.50 11.62 12.60
C ASP A 3 -5.36 12.19 11.75
N PRO A 4 -5.53 13.36 11.09
CA PRO A 4 -4.47 13.98 10.29
C PRO A 4 -3.25 14.43 11.11
N ASN A 5 -3.33 14.31 12.44
CA ASN A 5 -2.29 14.67 13.40
C ASN A 5 -1.76 13.45 14.18
N ALA A 6 -2.14 12.22 13.80
CA ALA A 6 -1.59 11.01 14.39
C ALA A 6 -0.13 10.85 13.94
N LYS A 7 0.79 11.01 14.89
CA LYS A 7 2.21 10.75 14.68
C LYS A 7 2.42 9.24 14.49
N ILE A 8 2.92 8.86 13.32
CA ILE A 8 3.19 7.46 12.99
C ILE A 8 4.68 7.18 13.18
N THR A 9 5.00 5.95 13.58
CA THR A 9 6.40 5.55 13.67
C THR A 9 6.97 5.32 12.26
N VAL A 10 7.92 6.16 11.85
CA VAL A 10 8.56 6.09 10.52
C VAL A 10 9.33 4.78 10.28
N HIS A 11 9.58 4.00 11.32
CA HIS A 11 10.26 2.70 11.24
C HIS A 11 9.29 1.51 11.15
N SER A 12 7.99 1.73 11.37
CA SER A 12 6.97 0.69 11.23
C SER A 12 6.44 0.68 9.81
N LEU A 13 6.93 -0.25 9.00
CA LEU A 13 6.43 -0.46 7.62
C LEU A 13 4.92 -0.75 7.60
N SER A 14 4.41 -1.43 8.62
CA SER A 14 2.99 -1.73 8.76
C SER A 14 2.16 -0.46 8.95
N ASP A 15 2.61 0.46 9.81
CA ASP A 15 1.85 1.69 10.08
C ASP A 15 1.89 2.66 8.90
N LEU A 16 3.05 2.76 8.23
CA LEU A 16 3.21 3.55 7.00
C LEU A 16 2.30 3.04 5.89
N LYS A 17 2.24 1.71 5.71
CA LYS A 17 1.35 1.08 4.73
C LYS A 17 -0.12 1.33 5.09
N ASN A 18 -0.53 1.02 6.32
CA ASN A 18 -1.92 1.16 6.76
C ASN A 18 -2.43 2.60 6.63
N THR A 19 -1.60 3.58 7.01
CA THR A 19 -1.97 5.01 6.88
C THR A 19 -2.09 5.42 5.42
N SER A 20 -1.17 4.97 4.56
CA SER A 20 -1.23 5.27 3.12
C SER A 20 -2.48 4.64 2.48
N ASP A 21 -2.80 3.41 2.87
CA ASP A 21 -3.99 2.68 2.44
C ASP A 21 -5.29 3.39 2.88
N ASP A 22 -5.37 3.88 4.11
CA ASP A 22 -6.52 4.61 4.66
C ASP A 22 -6.76 5.98 3.99
N ALA A 23 -5.73 6.58 3.40
CA ALA A 23 -5.85 7.85 2.67
C ALA A 23 -6.50 7.67 1.29
N ILE A 24 -6.42 6.48 0.69
CA ILE A 24 -6.89 6.21 -0.68
C ILE A 24 -8.41 6.37 -0.82
N PRO A 25 -9.26 5.72 0.02
CA PRO A 25 -10.71 5.87 -0.10
C PRO A 25 -11.16 7.31 0.10
N ASN A 26 -10.57 8.06 1.03
CA ASN A 26 -10.94 9.46 1.28
C ASN A 26 -10.70 10.34 0.06
N TYR A 27 -9.56 10.16 -0.60
CA TYR A 27 -9.25 10.88 -1.84
C TYR A 27 -10.18 10.48 -2.99
N LEU A 28 -10.42 9.18 -3.20
CA LEU A 28 -11.27 8.73 -4.31
C LEU A 28 -12.75 9.05 -4.10
N ASN A 29 -13.25 9.03 -2.87
CA ASN A 29 -14.60 9.50 -2.56
C ASN A 29 -14.74 11.01 -2.83
N SER A 30 -13.71 11.81 -2.56
CA SER A 30 -13.71 13.24 -2.93
C SER A 30 -13.82 13.47 -4.45
N LEU A 31 -13.34 12.51 -5.24
CA LEU A 31 -13.44 12.49 -6.70
C LEU A 31 -14.74 11.86 -7.22
N SER A 32 -15.73 11.64 -6.35
CA SER A 32 -17.02 11.02 -6.66
C SER A 32 -16.97 9.57 -7.14
N PHE A 33 -15.92 8.80 -6.81
CA PHE A 33 -15.96 7.35 -7.00
C PHE A 33 -16.80 6.71 -5.91
N LYS A 34 -17.74 5.84 -6.30
CA LYS A 34 -18.56 5.08 -5.35
C LYS A 34 -17.81 3.83 -4.92
N GLN A 35 -17.41 3.78 -3.65
CA GLN A 35 -16.75 2.61 -3.08
C GLN A 35 -17.69 1.39 -3.07
N SER A 36 -17.13 0.22 -3.40
CA SER A 36 -17.77 -1.08 -3.25
C SER A 36 -17.25 -1.75 -1.99
N HIS A 37 -18.15 -2.12 -1.08
CA HIS A 37 -17.80 -2.82 0.17
C HIS A 37 -18.01 -4.33 0.11
N THR A 38 -18.22 -4.88 -1.09
CA THR A 38 -18.51 -6.31 -1.31
C THR A 38 -17.49 -7.25 -0.66
N LEU A 39 -16.21 -6.90 -0.62
CA LEU A 39 -15.19 -7.72 0.06
C LEU A 39 -15.42 -7.76 1.58
N CYS A 40 -15.73 -6.60 2.18
CA CYS A 40 -16.08 -6.50 3.59
C CYS A 40 -17.38 -7.24 3.89
N ASP A 41 -18.40 -7.07 3.04
CA ASP A 41 -19.71 -7.72 3.21
C ASP A 41 -19.60 -9.26 3.18
N VAL A 42 -18.77 -9.82 2.30
CA VAL A 42 -18.53 -11.27 2.25
C VAL A 42 -17.80 -11.75 3.49
N ARG A 43 -16.76 -11.05 3.95
CA ARG A 43 -16.09 -11.37 5.22
C ARG A 43 -17.07 -11.33 6.39
N LEU A 44 -17.93 -10.33 6.42
CA LEU A 44 -18.94 -10.15 7.45
C LEU A 44 -19.94 -11.31 7.44
N ALA A 45 -20.47 -11.67 6.26
CA ALA A 45 -21.40 -12.79 6.10
C ALA A 45 -20.78 -14.14 6.51
N LEU A 46 -19.53 -14.41 6.11
CA LEU A 46 -18.81 -15.63 6.50
C LEU A 46 -18.54 -15.66 8.01
N GLY A 47 -18.15 -14.54 8.62
CA GLY A 47 -17.93 -14.45 10.06
C GLY A 47 -19.21 -14.65 10.88
N TYR A 48 -20.30 -13.98 10.50
CA TYR A 48 -21.58 -14.11 11.22
C TYR A 48 -22.21 -15.49 11.05
N SER A 49 -22.07 -16.13 9.89
CA SER A 49 -22.54 -17.51 9.71
C SER A 49 -21.77 -18.49 10.61
N ALA A 50 -20.45 -18.34 10.74
CA ALA A 50 -19.65 -19.12 11.68
C ALA A 50 -20.11 -18.91 13.14
N PHE A 51 -20.35 -17.65 13.52
CA PHE A 51 -20.86 -17.33 14.85
C PHE A 51 -22.26 -17.93 15.11
N ALA A 52 -23.17 -17.87 14.13
CA ALA A 52 -24.51 -18.44 14.25
C ALA A 52 -24.47 -19.96 14.47
N ILE A 53 -23.57 -20.67 13.78
CA ILE A 53 -23.34 -22.11 13.98
C ILE A 53 -22.85 -22.39 15.41
N CYS A 54 -21.91 -21.58 15.92
CA CYS A 54 -21.41 -21.70 17.29
C CYS A 54 -22.52 -21.48 18.32
N ALA A 55 -23.34 -20.45 18.13
CA ALA A 55 -24.49 -20.16 18.99
C ALA A 55 -25.53 -21.29 18.98
N ALA A 56 -25.79 -21.90 17.83
CA ALA A 56 -26.68 -23.05 17.72
C ALA A 56 -26.11 -24.27 18.45
N CYS A 57 -24.81 -24.55 18.28
CA CYS A 57 -24.12 -25.63 18.98
C CYS A 57 -24.19 -25.47 20.51
N PHE A 58 -23.95 -24.26 21.00
CA PHE A 58 -24.06 -23.94 22.42
C PHE A 58 -25.49 -24.12 22.95
N CYS A 59 -26.50 -23.75 22.16
CA CYS A 59 -27.90 -23.94 22.53
C CYS A 59 -28.27 -25.43 22.65
N TRP A 60 -27.79 -26.27 21.74
CA TRP A 60 -27.98 -27.73 21.81
C TRP A 60 -27.26 -28.37 22.99
N ASP A 61 -26.02 -27.97 23.24
CA ASP A 61 -25.21 -28.47 24.37
C ASP A 61 -25.89 -28.13 25.71
N TYR A 62 -26.41 -26.91 25.84
CA TYR A 62 -27.17 -26.46 27.02
C TYR A 62 -28.49 -27.23 27.24
N LYS A 63 -29.13 -27.73 26.17
CA LYS A 63 -30.46 -28.37 26.25
C LYS A 63 -30.40 -29.89 26.40
N LEU A 64 -29.45 -30.58 25.76
CA LEU A 64 -29.38 -32.05 25.72
C LEU A 64 -28.28 -32.64 26.61
N GLY A 65 -27.31 -31.84 27.06
CA GLY A 65 -26.17 -32.33 27.83
C GLY A 65 -25.13 -33.04 26.96
N PHE A 66 -23.89 -33.10 27.47
CA PHE A 66 -22.69 -33.41 26.70
C PHE A 66 -22.65 -34.80 26.05
N ASP A 67 -23.29 -35.81 26.65
CA ASP A 67 -23.15 -37.20 26.19
C ASP A 67 -23.82 -37.47 24.83
N ASP A 68 -24.95 -36.80 24.56
CA ASP A 68 -25.65 -36.86 23.26
C ASP A 68 -25.14 -35.81 22.26
N THR A 69 -24.53 -34.71 22.74
CA THR A 69 -24.03 -33.62 21.87
C THR A 69 -22.60 -33.78 21.38
N LYS A 70 -21.82 -34.73 21.91
CA LYS A 70 -20.42 -34.97 21.52
C LYS A 70 -20.16 -35.01 20.00
N TYR A 71 -21.02 -35.68 19.24
CA TYR A 71 -20.89 -35.76 17.77
C TYR A 71 -21.30 -34.47 17.07
N TYR A 72 -22.29 -33.74 17.61
CA TYR A 72 -22.72 -32.44 17.10
C TYR A 72 -21.66 -31.37 17.34
N SER A 73 -21.03 -31.38 18.51
CA SER A 73 -19.93 -30.49 18.86
C SER A 73 -18.70 -30.78 17.99
N ALA A 74 -18.37 -32.05 17.73
CA ALA A 74 -17.33 -32.42 16.77
C ALA A 74 -17.65 -31.93 15.34
N ALA A 75 -18.91 -32.09 14.90
CA ALA A 75 -19.36 -31.58 13.60
C ALA A 75 -19.29 -30.04 13.52
N ALA A 76 -19.64 -29.34 14.60
CA ALA A 76 -19.55 -27.87 14.67
C ALA A 76 -18.09 -27.38 14.57
N VAL A 77 -17.14 -28.04 15.24
CA VAL A 77 -15.70 -27.73 15.12
C VAL A 77 -15.20 -27.99 13.70
N ALA A 78 -15.60 -29.10 13.08
CA ALA A 78 -15.25 -29.39 11.69
C ALA A 78 -15.80 -28.33 10.73
N LEU A 79 -17.07 -27.93 10.89
CA LEU A 79 -17.70 -26.90 10.07
C LEU A 79 -17.05 -25.53 10.28
N TYR A 80 -16.74 -25.15 11.52
CA TYR A 80 -15.99 -23.93 11.82
C TYR A 80 -14.60 -23.93 11.14
N THR A 81 -13.89 -25.06 11.18
CA THR A 81 -12.59 -25.21 10.52
C THR A 81 -12.71 -25.02 9.01
N LEU A 82 -13.74 -25.59 8.38
CA LEU A 82 -14.02 -25.41 6.95
C LEU A 82 -14.35 -23.95 6.62
N LEU A 83 -15.18 -23.27 7.42
CA LEU A 83 -15.50 -21.85 7.20
C LEU A 83 -14.26 -20.96 7.33
N ASN A 84 -13.40 -21.21 8.32
CA ASN A 84 -12.14 -20.46 8.46
C ASN A 84 -11.17 -20.74 7.32
N GLY A 85 -11.12 -21.98 6.82
CA GLY A 85 -10.39 -22.34 5.62
C GLY A 85 -10.92 -21.59 4.39
N ALA A 86 -12.23 -21.58 4.19
CA ALA A 86 -12.89 -20.86 3.09
C ALA A 86 -12.64 -19.35 3.17
N LEU A 87 -12.73 -18.75 4.37
CA LEU A 87 -12.39 -17.34 4.60
C LEU A 87 -10.92 -17.06 4.26
N THR A 88 -10.01 -17.92 4.69
CA THR A 88 -8.57 -17.78 4.40
C THR A 88 -8.31 -17.85 2.90
N LEU A 89 -8.92 -18.82 2.20
CA LEU A 89 -8.82 -18.96 0.75
C LEU A 89 -9.43 -17.75 0.03
N TRP A 90 -10.56 -17.23 0.51
CA TRP A 90 -11.19 -16.04 -0.05
C TRP A 90 -10.28 -14.81 0.05
N VAL A 91 -9.74 -14.54 1.24
CA VAL A 91 -8.82 -13.42 1.46
C VAL A 91 -7.56 -13.56 0.60
N TRP A 92 -7.03 -14.77 0.47
CA TRP A 92 -5.81 -15.00 -0.29
C TRP A 92 -6.01 -14.93 -1.81
N LEU A 93 -7.08 -15.56 -2.33
CA LEU A 93 -7.30 -15.71 -3.77
C LEU A 93 -8.06 -14.53 -4.38
N VAL A 94 -9.07 -14.02 -3.68
CA VAL A 94 -9.98 -12.99 -4.22
C VAL A 94 -9.56 -11.60 -3.78
N GLU A 95 -9.21 -11.43 -2.51
CA GLU A 95 -8.88 -10.10 -2.01
C GLU A 95 -7.45 -9.70 -2.34
N GLY A 96 -6.47 -10.59 -2.17
CA GLY A 96 -5.14 -10.45 -2.78
C GLY A 96 -4.45 -9.10 -2.54
N GLY A 97 -4.69 -8.47 -1.39
CA GLY A 97 -4.16 -7.12 -1.07
C GLY A 97 -4.91 -5.95 -1.72
N THR A 98 -6.10 -6.18 -2.26
CA THR A 98 -7.01 -5.14 -2.76
C THR A 98 -7.49 -4.28 -1.59
N VAL A 99 -7.09 -3.02 -1.61
CA VAL A 99 -7.41 -2.04 -0.56
C VAL A 99 -8.66 -1.25 -0.93
N TYR A 100 -8.89 -1.05 -2.22
CA TYR A 100 -10.02 -0.26 -2.70
C TYR A 100 -10.62 -0.88 -3.96
N VAL A 101 -11.95 -0.97 -3.98
CA VAL A 101 -12.73 -1.24 -5.19
C VAL A 101 -13.77 -0.16 -5.28
N GLY A 102 -13.90 0.49 -6.44
CA GLY A 102 -14.89 1.53 -6.64
C GLY A 102 -15.33 1.65 -8.08
N THR A 103 -16.49 2.25 -8.28
CA THR A 103 -17.07 2.50 -9.60
C THR A 103 -17.15 4.00 -9.84
N SER A 104 -16.69 4.46 -11.00
CA SER A 104 -16.86 5.83 -11.47
C SER A 104 -18.33 6.12 -11.79
N LYS A 105 -18.71 7.41 -11.85
CA LYS A 105 -20.03 7.85 -12.36
C LYS A 105 -20.32 7.37 -13.78
N VAL A 106 -19.27 7.12 -14.56
CA VAL A 106 -19.34 6.61 -15.95
C VAL A 106 -19.60 5.09 -16.00
N GLY A 107 -19.48 4.39 -14.86
CA GLY A 107 -19.64 2.93 -14.77
C GLY A 107 -18.32 2.16 -14.83
N ASP A 108 -17.18 2.83 -14.97
CA ASP A 108 -15.86 2.19 -14.96
C ASP A 108 -15.52 1.64 -13.57
N LYS A 109 -15.02 0.40 -13.51
CA LYS A 109 -14.56 -0.24 -12.28
C LYS A 109 -13.07 0.00 -12.08
N ILE A 110 -12.69 0.38 -10.88
CA ILE A 110 -11.31 0.56 -10.45
C ILE A 110 -11.07 -0.34 -9.25
N ALA A 111 -10.01 -1.14 -9.31
CA ALA A 111 -9.48 -1.89 -8.18
C ALA A 111 -8.04 -1.43 -7.92
N ILE A 112 -7.71 -1.17 -6.66
CA ILE A 112 -6.38 -0.78 -6.22
C ILE A 112 -5.89 -1.83 -5.24
N SER A 113 -4.78 -2.48 -5.59
CA SER A 113 -4.06 -3.40 -4.73
C SER A 113 -2.72 -2.81 -4.34
N THR A 114 -2.33 -3.00 -3.08
CA THR A 114 -1.10 -2.40 -2.55
C THR A 114 -0.26 -3.45 -1.84
N SER A 115 1.04 -3.42 -2.08
CA SER A 115 1.97 -4.42 -1.58
C SER A 115 3.29 -3.78 -1.17
N THR A 116 3.91 -4.36 -0.15
CA THR A 116 5.18 -3.92 0.42
C THR A 116 6.06 -5.13 0.68
N LYS A 117 7.34 -5.03 0.36
CA LYS A 117 8.33 -6.07 0.70
C LYS A 117 8.86 -5.85 2.10
N LYS A 118 9.11 -6.94 2.84
CA LYS A 118 9.73 -6.85 4.18
C LYS A 118 11.10 -6.18 4.07
N HIS A 119 11.39 -5.27 5.00
CA HIS A 119 12.65 -4.52 5.10
C HIS A 119 12.97 -3.61 3.91
N THR A 120 12.03 -3.38 2.99
CA THR A 120 12.19 -2.41 1.91
C THR A 120 11.14 -1.31 2.09
N PRO A 121 11.54 -0.04 2.29
CA PRO A 121 10.62 1.09 2.48
C PRO A 121 10.00 1.55 1.16
N THR A 122 9.58 0.61 0.31
CA THR A 122 8.99 0.86 -0.99
C THR A 122 7.55 0.39 -1.01
N TYR A 123 6.66 1.31 -1.32
CA TYR A 123 5.24 1.09 -1.50
C TYR A 123 4.95 0.77 -2.97
N THR A 124 4.42 -0.41 -3.23
CA THR A 124 4.01 -0.83 -4.57
C THR A 124 2.50 -0.78 -4.68
N LEU A 125 2.01 -0.03 -5.65
CA LEU A 125 0.60 0.21 -5.90
C LEU A 125 0.25 -0.28 -7.30
N THR A 126 -0.74 -1.17 -7.39
CA THR A 126 -1.24 -1.74 -8.63
C THR A 126 -2.67 -1.25 -8.83
N ILE A 127 -2.88 -0.42 -9.85
CA ILE A 127 -4.19 0.09 -10.23
C ILE A 127 -4.68 -0.73 -11.41
N THR A 128 -5.78 -1.44 -11.22
CA THR A 128 -6.47 -2.17 -12.27
C THR A 128 -7.73 -1.40 -12.65
N TYR A 129 -7.84 -1.05 -13.91
CA TYR A 129 -8.98 -0.35 -14.47
C TYR A 129 -9.71 -1.26 -15.46
N GLN A 130 -11.04 -1.30 -15.36
CA GLN A 130 -11.89 -2.01 -16.31
C GLN A 130 -13.04 -1.09 -16.74
N SER A 131 -13.07 -0.81 -18.05
CA SER A 131 -14.15 -0.01 -18.65
C SER A 131 -15.31 -0.91 -19.06
N PRO A 132 -16.58 -0.48 -18.98
CA PRO A 132 -17.71 -1.29 -19.45
C PRO A 132 -17.68 -1.50 -20.97
N THR A 133 -16.99 -0.62 -21.71
CA THR A 133 -16.88 -0.66 -23.18
C THR A 133 -15.73 -1.54 -23.68
N SER A 134 -14.79 -1.93 -22.81
CA SER A 134 -13.66 -2.79 -23.18
C SER A 134 -13.47 -3.90 -22.14
N PRO A 135 -13.57 -5.18 -22.53
CA PRO A 135 -13.41 -6.29 -21.59
C PRO A 135 -11.98 -6.44 -21.05
N ALA A 136 -10.99 -5.82 -21.67
CA ALA A 136 -9.60 -5.88 -21.24
C ALA A 136 -9.31 -4.92 -20.08
N ALA A 137 -8.94 -5.49 -18.92
CA ALA A 137 -8.47 -4.72 -17.78
C ALA A 137 -7.08 -4.13 -18.07
N THR A 138 -6.92 -2.83 -17.85
CA THR A 138 -5.62 -2.16 -17.94
C THR A 138 -5.02 -2.06 -16.55
N THR A 139 -3.85 -2.65 -16.36
CA THR A 139 -3.14 -2.65 -15.09
C THR A 139 -1.94 -1.73 -15.16
N THR A 140 -1.83 -0.81 -14.20
CA THR A 140 -0.67 0.07 -14.05
C THR A 140 -0.05 -0.14 -12.68
N THR A 141 1.23 -0.48 -12.65
CA THR A 141 1.99 -0.70 -11.43
C THR A 141 2.94 0.47 -11.20
N LEU A 142 2.91 1.03 -10.00
CA LEU A 142 3.79 2.10 -9.56
C LEU A 142 4.52 1.67 -8.29
N SER A 143 5.81 1.99 -8.18
CA SER A 143 6.61 1.73 -6.99
C SER A 143 7.30 3.02 -6.56
N ARG A 144 7.02 3.47 -5.33
CA ARG A 144 7.60 4.70 -4.76
C ARG A 144 7.99 4.49 -3.30
N PRO A 145 9.06 5.14 -2.81
CA PRO A 145 9.45 5.06 -1.42
C PRO A 145 8.46 5.83 -0.52
N PHE A 146 8.25 5.35 0.71
CA PHE A 146 7.36 6.03 1.67
C PHE A 146 7.83 7.45 2.03
N ALA A 147 9.13 7.74 1.87
CA ALA A 147 9.69 9.06 2.13
C ALA A 147 9.11 10.17 1.23
N ASP A 148 8.46 9.83 0.12
CA ASP A 148 7.87 10.83 -0.79
C ASP A 148 6.64 11.53 -0.18
N TRP A 149 5.97 10.92 0.81
CA TRP A 149 4.76 11.47 1.45
C TRP A 149 4.73 11.36 2.98
N PHE A 150 5.80 10.89 3.60
CA PHE A 150 5.97 10.92 5.06
C PHE A 150 7.13 11.82 5.43
N ASP A 151 6.92 12.71 6.40
CA ASP A 151 7.99 13.54 6.96
C ASP A 151 8.84 12.76 7.98
N SER A 152 9.99 13.33 8.38
CA SER A 152 10.87 12.73 9.39
C SER A 152 10.24 12.69 10.79
N ALA A 153 9.19 13.46 11.02
CA ALA A 153 8.46 13.50 12.28
C ALA A 153 7.35 12.44 12.35
N GLY A 154 6.99 11.79 11.24
CA GLY A 154 5.94 10.77 11.15
C GLY A 154 4.56 11.28 10.75
N HIS A 155 4.44 12.47 10.16
CA HIS A 155 3.21 13.00 9.60
C HIS A 155 3.03 12.61 8.13
N PHE A 156 1.78 12.38 7.75
CA PHE A 156 1.38 12.05 6.39
C PHE A 156 1.06 13.32 5.59
N VAL A 157 1.76 13.51 4.47
CA VAL A 157 1.59 14.66 3.57
C VAL A 157 0.73 14.23 2.37
N ALA A 158 -0.53 14.68 2.34
CA ALA A 158 -1.51 14.19 1.37
C ALA A 158 -1.27 14.65 -0.08
N LEU A 159 -0.72 15.86 -0.28
CA LEU A 159 -0.49 16.44 -1.60
C LEU A 159 0.40 15.59 -2.53
N PRO A 160 1.65 15.22 -2.16
CA PRO A 160 2.50 14.39 -3.02
C PRO A 160 1.88 13.02 -3.29
N PHE A 161 1.17 12.45 -2.30
CA PHE A 161 0.46 11.19 -2.46
C PHE A 161 -0.68 11.28 -3.48
N GLN A 162 -1.46 12.36 -3.45
CA GLN A 162 -2.56 12.60 -4.40
C GLN A 162 -2.05 12.86 -5.82
N GLN A 163 -0.95 13.59 -5.96
CA GLN A 163 -0.29 13.83 -7.25
C GLN A 163 0.26 12.54 -7.86
N MET A 164 0.89 11.69 -7.03
CA MET A 164 1.35 10.37 -7.43
C MET A 164 0.18 9.52 -7.96
N LEU A 165 -0.94 9.47 -7.24
CA LEU A 165 -2.14 8.72 -7.67
C LEU A 165 -2.77 9.29 -8.95
N ALA A 166 -2.85 10.62 -9.07
CA ALA A 166 -3.38 11.27 -10.26
C ALA A 166 -2.51 11.05 -11.51
N GLY A 167 -1.18 10.98 -11.35
CA GLY A 167 -0.25 10.67 -12.43
C GLY A 167 -0.20 9.17 -12.77
N ALA A 168 -0.47 8.29 -11.82
CA ALA A 168 -0.39 6.83 -12.00
C ALA A 168 -1.51 6.26 -12.87
N ALA A 169 -2.73 6.81 -12.79
CA ALA A 169 -3.86 6.34 -13.58
C ALA A 169 -4.46 7.49 -14.39
N PRO A 170 -4.54 7.37 -15.73
CA PRO A 170 -5.12 8.41 -16.59
C PRO A 170 -6.60 8.68 -16.27
N VAL A 171 -7.29 7.74 -15.63
CA VAL A 171 -8.70 7.88 -15.21
C VAL A 171 -8.82 8.76 -13.95
N ILE A 172 -7.85 8.65 -13.03
CA ILE A 172 -7.78 9.50 -11.84
C ILE A 172 -7.30 10.91 -12.24
N GLY A 173 -6.32 11.01 -13.14
CA GLY A 173 -5.86 12.30 -13.67
C GLY A 173 -6.90 13.05 -14.50
N LYS A 174 -7.84 12.35 -15.16
CA LYS A 174 -9.02 12.98 -15.80
C LYS A 174 -10.03 13.51 -14.78
N ALA A 175 -10.15 12.87 -13.62
CA ALA A 175 -11.01 13.32 -12.53
C ALA A 175 -10.39 14.46 -11.71
N ASP A 176 -9.04 14.53 -11.63
CA ASP A 176 -8.29 15.62 -11.00
C ASP A 176 -7.16 16.15 -11.91
N PRO A 177 -7.49 17.00 -12.90
CA PRO A 177 -6.49 17.58 -13.80
C PRO A 177 -5.51 18.53 -13.08
N GLY A 178 -5.91 19.12 -11.94
CA GLY A 178 -5.07 20.04 -11.17
C GLY A 178 -3.87 19.34 -10.51
N ARG A 179 -4.09 18.13 -9.98
CA ARG A 179 -3.02 17.35 -9.33
C ARG A 179 -2.25 16.45 -10.30
N ALA A 180 -2.84 16.09 -11.44
CA ALA A 180 -2.17 15.34 -12.50
C ALA A 180 -1.01 16.13 -13.15
N SER A 181 -1.18 17.44 -13.39
CA SER A 181 -0.11 18.27 -13.96
C SER A 181 1.03 18.57 -12.97
N ALA A 182 0.75 18.66 -11.67
CA ALA A 182 1.76 18.97 -10.66
C ALA A 182 2.70 17.78 -10.37
N GLY A 183 2.21 16.54 -10.46
CA GLY A 183 3.02 15.32 -10.27
C GLY A 183 4.10 15.12 -11.34
N GLY A 184 3.91 15.66 -12.55
CA GLY A 184 4.91 15.63 -13.62
C GLY A 184 6.06 16.63 -13.46
N ALA A 185 5.83 17.72 -12.72
CA ALA A 185 6.84 18.76 -12.48
C ALA A 185 7.78 18.40 -11.32
N GLY A 186 7.24 17.83 -10.24
CA GLY A 186 8.05 17.41 -9.08
C GLY A 186 8.97 16.23 -9.36
N GLY A 187 8.51 15.22 -10.12
CA GLY A 187 9.33 14.08 -10.52
C GLY A 187 10.52 14.47 -11.40
N LYS A 188 10.33 15.42 -12.32
CA LYS A 188 11.42 15.96 -13.14
C LYS A 188 12.40 16.79 -12.32
N GLN A 189 11.96 17.57 -11.35
CA GLN A 189 12.86 18.36 -10.51
C GLN A 189 13.70 17.47 -9.59
N VAL A 190 13.12 16.42 -8.99
CA VAL A 190 13.86 15.47 -8.13
C VAL A 190 14.84 14.63 -8.96
N GLU A 191 14.46 14.19 -10.16
CA GLU A 191 15.37 13.42 -11.03
C GLU A 191 16.54 14.28 -11.54
N VAL A 192 16.29 15.56 -11.82
CA VAL A 192 17.34 16.53 -12.21
C VAL A 192 18.24 16.88 -11.01
N GLU A 193 17.69 17.04 -9.80
CA GLU A 193 18.46 17.33 -8.59
C GLU A 193 19.32 16.14 -8.16
N VAL A 194 18.79 14.91 -8.23
CA VAL A 194 19.54 13.68 -7.95
C VAL A 194 20.61 13.42 -9.02
N ALA A 195 20.34 13.75 -10.28
CA ALA A 195 21.36 13.68 -11.34
C ALA A 195 22.48 14.71 -11.11
N ALA A 196 22.15 15.94 -10.74
CA ALA A 196 23.11 17.00 -10.44
C ALA A 196 23.97 16.67 -9.21
N LEU A 197 23.37 16.10 -8.15
CA LEU A 197 24.14 15.63 -6.98
C LEU A 197 25.09 14.48 -7.34
N ARG A 198 24.68 13.54 -8.21
CA ARG A 198 25.54 12.44 -8.66
C ARG A 198 26.75 12.94 -9.45
N GLU A 199 26.54 13.91 -10.35
CA GLU A 199 27.61 14.53 -11.13
C GLU A 199 28.61 15.26 -10.21
N THR A 200 28.11 16.03 -9.24
CA THR A 200 28.95 16.76 -8.28
C THR A 200 29.77 15.82 -7.40
N VAL A 201 29.18 14.70 -6.98
CA VAL A 201 29.88 13.67 -6.19
C VAL A 201 30.94 12.96 -7.02
N GLU A 202 30.65 12.65 -8.30
CA GLU A 202 31.62 12.03 -9.20
C GLU A 202 32.80 12.96 -9.52
N GLU A 203 32.54 14.26 -9.67
CA GLU A 203 33.58 15.28 -9.83
C GLU A 203 34.44 15.43 -8.57
N ALA A 204 33.83 15.46 -7.38
CA ALA A 204 34.55 15.50 -6.11
C ALA A 204 35.43 14.27 -5.88
N VAL A 205 34.93 13.08 -6.25
CA VAL A 205 35.71 11.83 -6.20
C VAL A 205 36.88 11.87 -7.17
N ARG A 206 36.70 12.40 -8.38
CA ARG A 206 37.77 12.58 -9.38
C ARG A 206 38.83 13.58 -8.91
N ALA A 207 38.41 14.69 -8.31
CA ALA A 207 39.32 15.70 -7.76
C ALA A 207 40.13 15.14 -6.58
N SER A 208 39.49 14.37 -5.69
CA SER A 208 40.16 13.74 -4.55
C SER A 208 41.12 12.61 -4.97
N GLY A 209 40.84 11.91 -6.08
CA GLY A 209 41.72 10.90 -6.65
C GLY A 209 43.00 11.47 -7.27
N SER A 210 43.02 12.76 -7.61
CA SER A 210 44.21 13.41 -8.19
C SER A 210 45.16 14.01 -7.16
N ALA A 211 44.76 14.12 -5.88
CA ALA A 211 45.56 14.71 -4.81
C ALA A 211 46.48 13.70 -4.08
N VAL A 212 46.33 12.39 -4.31
CA VAL A 212 47.21 11.34 -3.75
C VAL A 212 48.22 10.92 -4.81
N GLY A 213 49.10 11.85 -5.19
CA GLY A 213 50.04 11.60 -6.29
C GLY A 213 51.17 12.62 -6.41
N GLY A 214 51.73 13.12 -5.32
CA GLY A 214 52.97 13.89 -5.42
C GLY A 214 53.35 14.71 -4.20
N GLU A 215 54.02 14.10 -3.22
CA GLU A 215 55.03 14.84 -2.45
C GLU A 215 56.03 13.86 -1.80
N GLY A 216 57.15 13.64 -2.48
CA GLY A 216 58.24 12.76 -2.04
C GLY A 216 59.60 13.31 -2.45
N ALA A 217 59.94 14.53 -2.03
CA ALA A 217 61.30 15.05 -2.17
C ALA A 217 61.62 16.09 -1.08
N ARG A 218 62.31 15.68 0.00
CA ARG A 218 62.94 16.64 0.93
C ARG A 218 64.28 16.16 1.48
N GLY A 219 65.35 16.68 0.85
CA GLY A 219 66.50 17.32 1.51
C GLY A 219 67.42 16.49 2.41
N ARG A 220 68.54 16.01 1.85
CA ARG A 220 69.70 15.50 2.60
C ARG A 220 70.60 16.68 3.02
N ARG A 221 70.72 16.94 4.32
CA ARG A 221 71.57 17.99 4.92
C ARG A 221 72.96 17.42 5.21
N LYS A 222 74.02 18.09 4.69
CA LYS A 222 75.45 17.83 4.95
C LYS A 222 75.76 17.85 6.45
N LYS A 223 76.61 16.92 6.90
CA LYS A 223 77.46 17.08 8.10
C LYS A 223 78.93 17.08 7.68
N ALA A 224 79.69 17.91 8.38
CA ALA A 224 81.15 17.95 8.41
C ALA A 224 81.74 16.64 8.92
#